data_AF-A0A4Q3HGN8-F1
#
_entry.id   AF-A0A4Q3HGN8-F1
#
_cell.length_a   1.000
_cell.length_b   1.000
_cell.length_c   1.000
_cell.angle_alpha   90.00
_cell.angle_beta   90.00
_cell.angle_gamma   90.00
#
_symmetry.space_group_name_H-M   'P 1'
#
loop_
_entity.id
_entity.type
_entity.pdbx_description
1 polymer ?
#
loop_
_entity_poly.entity_id
_entity_poly.type
_entity_poly.pdbx_seq_one_letter_code
_entity_poly.pdbx_strand_id
1 'polypeptide(L)' 'PGEKHWHGASSQTAMTHIAIGEALDGKTADWMEAVSDDQYAIPPETV' A
#
# COMPACT_ATOMS: atom_id res chain seq x y z
N PRO A 1 4.36 -8.73 9.74
CA PRO A 1 5.51 -7.84 9.44
C PRO A 1 6.25 -8.32 8.19
N GLY A 2 6.78 -7.41 7.36
CA GLY A 2 7.48 -7.78 6.13
C GLY A 2 6.59 -8.16 4.94
N GLU A 3 5.28 -7.88 5.01
CA GLU A 3 4.38 -8.08 3.88
C GLU A 3 4.56 -6.98 2.83
N LYS A 4 4.77 -7.37 1.58
CA LYS A 4 4.70 -6.45 0.45
C LYS A 4 3.23 -6.10 0.21
N HIS A 5 2.90 -4.83 0.37
CA HIS A 5 1.54 -4.34 0.18
C HIS A 5 1.53 -2.92 -0.35
N TRP A 6 0.38 -2.49 -0.84
CA TRP A 6 0.08 -1.12 -1.21
C TRP A 6 -1.31 -0.77 -0.70
N HIS A 7 -1.54 0.52 -0.45
CA HIS A 7 -2.85 1.05 -0.08
C HIS A 7 -3.03 2.43 -0.73
N GLY A 8 -4.25 2.79 -1.09
CA GLY A 8 -4.51 4.04 -1.78
C GLY A 8 -5.99 4.34 -1.91
N ALA A 9 -6.29 5.47 -2.54
CA ALA A 9 -7.64 5.84 -2.94
C ALA A 9 -8.20 4.84 -3.97
N SER A 10 -9.53 4.78 -4.08
CA SER A 10 -10.16 4.15 -5.24
C SER A 10 -10.06 5.08 -6.46
N SER A 11 -10.39 4.58 -7.65
CA SER A 11 -10.30 5.36 -8.89
C SER A 11 -11.26 6.56 -8.94
N GLN A 12 -12.26 6.60 -8.06
CA GLN A 12 -13.35 7.60 -8.09
C GLN A 12 -13.47 8.42 -6.80
N THR A 13 -12.77 8.05 -5.71
CA THR A 13 -12.97 8.68 -4.41
C THR A 13 -11.67 8.80 -3.65
N ALA A 14 -11.35 10.02 -3.18
CA ALA A 14 -10.19 10.28 -2.36
C ALA A 14 -10.26 9.55 -1.00
N MET A 15 -9.10 9.17 -0.47
CA MET A 15 -8.98 8.47 0.81
C MET A 15 -8.05 9.25 1.74
N THR A 16 -8.38 9.26 3.03
CA THR A 16 -7.52 9.77 4.11
C THR A 16 -7.39 8.67 5.16
N HIS A 17 -6.17 8.45 5.64
CA HIS A 17 -5.92 7.53 6.75
C HIS A 17 -4.74 8.02 7.60
N ILE A 18 -4.63 7.46 8.81
CA ILE A 18 -3.47 7.62 9.68
C ILE A 18 -2.61 6.37 9.52
N ALA A 19 -1.34 6.55 9.16
CA ALA A 19 -0.37 5.47 9.07
C ALA A 19 0.53 5.47 10.32
N ILE A 20 0.66 4.32 10.97
CA ILE A 20 1.53 4.12 12.14
C ILE A 20 2.44 2.94 11.83
N GLY A 21 3.74 3.19 11.70
CA GLY A 21 4.75 2.17 11.47
C GLY A 21 5.90 2.37 12.44
N GLU A 22 6.26 1.31 13.17
CA GLU A 22 7.40 1.34 14.08
C GLU A 22 8.70 1.28 13.29
N ALA A 23 9.74 1.97 13.77
CA ALA A 23 11.04 1.95 13.12
C ALA A 23 11.85 0.72 13.56
N LEU A 24 12.34 -0.05 12.60
CA LEU A 24 13.34 -1.09 12.78
C LEU A 24 14.62 -0.65 12.06
N ASP A 25 15.75 -0.67 12.77
CA ASP A 25 17.05 -0.22 12.24
C ASP A 25 17.01 1.20 11.62
N GLY A 26 16.21 2.09 12.21
CA GLY A 26 16.04 3.47 11.77
C GLY A 26 15.15 3.66 10.53
N LYS A 27 14.47 2.60 10.05
CA LYS A 27 13.56 2.65 8.89
C LYS A 27 12.17 2.14 9.26
N THR A 28 11.14 2.69 8.62
CA THR A 28 9.74 2.26 8.81
C THR A 28 9.21 1.44 7.63
N ALA A 29 9.90 1.44 6.48
CA ALA A 29 9.53 0.69 5.29
C ALA A 29 10.74 0.46 4.37
N ASP A 30 10.67 -0.61 3.58
CA ASP A 30 11.52 -0.83 2.42
C ASP A 30 10.68 -0.60 1.15
N TRP A 31 10.96 0.47 0.43
CA TRP A 31 10.23 0.82 -0.80
C TRP A 31 10.65 -0.07 -1.98
N MET A 32 9.66 -0.47 -2.77
CA MET A 32 9.82 -1.32 -3.94
C MET A 32 9.33 -0.60 -5.22
N GLU A 33 8.95 -1.36 -6.25
CA GLU A 33 8.44 -0.80 -7.50
C GLU A 33 7.08 -0.10 -7.35
N ALA A 34 6.76 0.77 -8.31
CA ALA A 34 5.45 1.38 -8.39
C ALA A 34 4.38 0.33 -8.75
N VAL A 35 3.19 0.49 -8.17
CA VAL A 35 2.02 -0.28 -8.58
C VAL A 35 1.65 0.10 -10.01
N SER A 36 1.64 -0.87 -10.91
CA SER A 36 1.21 -0.66 -12.30
C SER A 36 -0.30 -0.46 -12.40
N ASP A 37 -0.76 0.17 -13.49
CA ASP A 37 -2.19 0.36 -13.75
C ASP A 37 -2.96 -0.97 -13.76
N ASP A 38 -2.35 -2.04 -14.30
CA ASP A 38 -2.96 -3.38 -14.31
C ASP A 38 -3.11 -3.95 -12.90
N GLN A 39 -2.12 -3.78 -12.03
CA GLN A 39 -2.21 -4.21 -10.62
C GLN A 39 -3.25 -3.39 -9.84
N TYR A 40 -3.39 -2.11 -10.16
CA TYR A 40 -4.36 -1.23 -9.53
C TYR A 40 -5.80 -1.50 -10.00
N ALA A 41 -5.97 -1.91 -11.26
CA ALA A 41 -7.27 -2.20 -11.85
C ALA A 41 -7.92 -3.50 -11.33
N ILE A 42 -7.14 -4.38 -10.68
CA ILE A 42 -7.63 -5.64 -10.13
C ILE A 42 -8.12 -5.40 -8.70
N PRO A 43 -9.43 -5.53 -8.39
CA PRO A 43 -9.89 -5.53 -7.01
C PRO A 43 -9.25 -6.72 -6.28
N PRO A 44 -8.82 -6.57 -5.01
CA PRO A 44 -8.24 -7.68 -4.26
C PRO A 44 -9.24 -8.85 -4.25
N GLU A 45 -8.73 -10.08 -4.46
CA GLU A 45 -9.57 -11.28 -4.40
C GLU A 45 -10.38 -11.26 -3.10
N THR A 46 -11.69 -11.45 -3.21
CA THR A 46 -12.58 -11.58 -2.06
C THR A 46 -12.15 -12.79 -1.25
N VAL A 47 -11.46 -12.56 -0.14
CA VAL A 47 -11.22 -13.53 0.93
C VAL A 47 -12.48 -13.71 1.77
#